data_AF-A0AAN6Z1D1-F1
#
_entry.id   AF-A0AAN6Z1D1-F1
#
_cell.length_a   1.000
_cell.length_b   1.000
_cell.length_c   1.000
_cell.angle_alpha   90.00
_cell.angle_beta   90.00
_cell.angle_gamma   90.00
#
_symmetry.space_group_name_H-M   'P 1'
#
loop_
_entity.id
_entity.type
_entity.pdbx_description
1 polymer ?
#
loop_
_entity_poly.entity_id
_entity_poly.type
_entity_poly.pdbx_seq_one_letter_code
_entity_poly.pdbx_strand_id
1 'polypeptide(L)'
;LVYSPQGRTALYIIKGFPPSQWDYEGTDEWCRARLIGSEPGLEVWSIYNHTDSKDVPKALLGRPKPSLPTVLAGNFNLHHPLWTTIARRNNKLRTCYKLALQ
;
A
#
# COMPACT_ATOMS: atom_id res chain seq x y z
N LEU A 1 -2.59 -2.87 -14.70
CA LEU A 1 -1.67 -1.87 -14.12
C LEU A 1 -2.54 -0.77 -13.53
N VAL A 2 -2.33 -0.41 -12.26
CA VAL A 2 -3.04 0.67 -11.56
C VAL A 2 -2.02 1.74 -11.23
N TYR A 3 -2.21 2.95 -11.76
CA TYR A 3 -1.31 4.08 -11.55
C TYR A 3 -2.01 5.40 -11.92
N SER A 4 -1.55 6.51 -11.32
CA SER A 4 -1.75 7.86 -11.87
C SER A 4 -0.59 8.15 -12.84
N PRO A 5 -0.83 8.74 -14.04
CA PRO A 5 0.26 9.08 -14.97
C PRO A 5 1.31 10.03 -14.38
N GLN A 6 0.90 10.89 -13.45
CA GLN A 6 1.76 11.81 -12.70
C GLN A 6 2.25 11.21 -11.37
N GLY A 7 1.79 10.00 -11.05
CA GLY A 7 2.02 9.37 -9.76
C GLY A 7 3.32 8.58 -9.64
N ARG A 8 3.73 8.42 -8.38
CA ARG A 8 4.98 7.75 -7.97
C ARG A 8 4.76 6.30 -7.56
N THR A 9 3.51 5.86 -7.58
CA THR A 9 3.10 4.52 -7.15
C THR A 9 2.38 3.80 -8.28
N ALA A 10 2.66 2.50 -8.38
CA ALA A 10 1.91 1.62 -9.26
C ALA A 10 1.63 0.29 -8.56
N LEU A 11 0.54 -0.37 -8.96
CA LEU A 11 0.27 -1.78 -8.70
C LEU A 11 0.18 -2.52 -10.03
N TYR A 12 1.01 -3.54 -10.17
CA TYR A 12 0.92 -4.48 -11.28
C TYR A 12 0.18 -5.74 -10.83
N ILE A 13 -1.05 -5.90 -11.34
CA ILE A 13 -1.87 -7.08 -11.10
C ILE A 13 -1.65 -8.03 -12.28
N ILE A 14 -1.26 -9.28 -11.97
CA ILE A 14 -0.98 -10.30 -12.98
C ILE A 14 -2.24 -10.65 -13.80
N LYS A 15 -2.05 -11.03 -15.07
CA LYS A 15 -3.13 -11.29 -16.05
C LYS A 15 -4.18 -12.32 -15.59
N GLY A 16 -3.83 -13.21 -14.67
CA GLY A 16 -4.75 -14.21 -14.09
C GLY A 16 -5.87 -13.63 -13.23
N PHE A 17 -5.83 -12.32 -12.91
CA PHE A 17 -6.90 -11.63 -12.18
C PHE A 17 -7.68 -10.70 -13.13
N PRO A 18 -8.89 -11.10 -13.57
CA PRO A 18 -9.65 -10.33 -14.55
C PRO A 18 -10.09 -8.96 -13.99
N PRO A 19 -10.07 -7.88 -14.79
CA PRO A 19 -10.49 -6.53 -14.36
C PRO A 19 -11.89 -6.45 -13.74
N SER A 20 -12.80 -7.34 -14.12
CA SER A 20 -14.15 -7.41 -13.53
C SER A 20 -14.16 -7.83 -12.05
N GLN A 21 -13.06 -8.35 -11.53
CA GLN A 21 -12.94 -8.83 -10.16
C GLN A 21 -12.22 -7.86 -9.22
N TRP A 22 -11.90 -6.65 -9.69
CA TRP A 22 -11.24 -5.66 -8.86
C TRP A 22 -11.59 -4.22 -9.22
N ASP A 23 -11.61 -3.37 -8.20
CA ASP A 23 -11.67 -1.92 -8.35
C ASP A 23 -10.30 -1.30 -8.07
N TYR A 24 -10.12 -0.04 -8.48
CA TYR A 24 -8.91 0.69 -8.20
C TYR A 24 -9.14 2.19 -8.05
N GLU A 25 -8.20 2.83 -7.37
CA GLU A 25 -8.13 4.27 -7.17
C GLU A 25 -6.66 4.68 -7.13
N GLY A 26 -6.33 5.88 -7.61
CA GLY A 26 -4.96 6.36 -7.63
C GLY A 26 -4.87 7.87 -7.54
N THR A 27 -3.93 8.33 -6.72
CA THR A 27 -3.42 9.70 -6.68
C THR A 27 -1.95 9.69 -7.08
N ASP A 28 -1.27 10.82 -6.92
CA ASP A 28 0.15 10.91 -7.23
C ASP A 28 1.04 10.21 -6.18
N GLU A 29 0.54 10.08 -4.96
CA GLU A 29 1.27 9.55 -3.80
C GLU A 29 0.86 8.13 -3.42
N TRP A 30 -0.31 7.65 -3.84
CA TRP A 30 -0.73 6.29 -3.56
C TRP A 30 -1.68 5.75 -4.62
N CYS A 31 -1.74 4.43 -4.73
CA CYS A 31 -2.82 3.76 -5.44
C CYS A 31 -3.32 2.53 -4.68
N ARG A 32 -4.61 2.25 -4.83
CA ARG A 32 -5.32 1.13 -4.22
C ARG A 32 -5.86 0.21 -5.29
N ALA A 33 -5.84 -1.09 -5.03
CA ALA A 33 -6.73 -2.04 -5.68
C ALA A 33 -7.53 -2.84 -4.64
N ARG A 34 -8.85 -3.01 -4.84
CA ARG A 34 -9.65 -3.97 -4.07
C ARG A 34 -9.93 -5.17 -4.93
N LEU A 35 -9.39 -6.32 -4.53
CA LEU A 35 -9.57 -7.61 -5.16
C LEU A 35 -10.79 -8.28 -4.53
N ILE A 36 -11.93 -8.18 -5.19
CA ILE A 36 -13.24 -8.63 -4.69
C ILE A 36 -13.52 -10.07 -5.13
N GLY A 37 -12.93 -10.52 -6.26
CA GLY A 37 -13.11 -11.88 -6.77
C GLY A 37 -12.30 -12.98 -6.05
N SER A 38 -11.49 -12.63 -5.04
CA SER A 38 -10.87 -13.60 -4.12
C SER A 38 -11.72 -13.75 -2.87
N GLU A 39 -11.84 -14.94 -2.29
CA GLU A 39 -12.35 -15.14 -0.91
C GLU A 39 -11.14 -15.19 0.04
N PRO A 40 -11.05 -14.36 1.11
CA PRO A 40 -12.06 -13.45 1.67
C PRO A 40 -12.02 -12.00 1.13
N GLY A 41 -11.38 -11.78 0.00
CA GLY A 41 -11.13 -10.46 -0.58
C GLY A 41 -9.84 -9.84 -0.05
N LEU A 42 -9.28 -8.87 -0.79
CA LEU A 42 -8.03 -8.21 -0.39
C LEU A 42 -7.98 -6.78 -0.89
N GLU A 43 -7.67 -5.84 -0.01
CA GLU A 43 -7.35 -4.45 -0.37
C GLU A 43 -5.82 -4.26 -0.33
N VAL A 44 -5.22 -3.81 -1.43
CA VAL A 44 -3.77 -3.59 -1.54
C VAL A 44 -3.51 -2.12 -1.86
N TRP A 45 -2.59 -1.51 -1.12
CA TRP A 45 -2.12 -0.15 -1.34
C TRP A 45 -0.65 -0.13 -1.70
N SER A 46 -0.32 0.65 -2.72
CA SER A 46 1.02 1.11 -3.02
C SER A 46 1.13 2.56 -2.57
N ILE A 47 2.10 2.87 -1.71
CA ILE A 47 2.23 4.17 -1.03
C ILE A 47 3.61 4.75 -1.25
N TYR A 48 3.64 6.05 -1.53
CA TYR A 48 4.82 6.88 -1.51
C TYR A 48 4.53 8.11 -0.65
N ASN A 49 5.19 8.20 0.50
CA ASN A 49 5.10 9.40 1.34
C ASN A 49 6.36 10.25 1.12
N HIS A 50 6.20 11.55 0.87
CA HIS A 50 7.34 12.46 0.71
C HIS A 50 8.14 12.60 2.03
N THR A 51 9.45 12.88 1.94
CA THR A 51 10.29 13.09 3.13
C THR A 51 9.85 14.27 3.99
N ASP A 52 9.26 15.26 3.34
CA ASP A 52 8.93 16.55 3.95
C ASP A 52 7.45 16.64 4.36
N SER A 53 6.68 15.55 4.15
CA SER A 53 5.25 15.47 4.43
C SER A 53 4.89 14.22 5.23
N LYS A 54 3.79 14.31 5.98
CA LYS A 54 3.15 13.18 6.69
C LYS A 54 1.70 12.99 6.26
N ASP A 55 1.33 13.51 5.09
CA ASP A 55 -0.07 13.60 4.69
C ASP A 55 -0.65 12.23 4.35
N VAL A 56 0.13 11.35 3.72
CA VAL A 56 -0.33 9.99 3.39
C VAL A 56 -0.60 9.16 4.65
N PRO A 57 0.32 9.06 5.64
CA PRO A 57 0.01 8.42 6.91
C PRO A 57 -1.20 9.01 7.65
N LYS A 58 -1.34 10.34 7.68
CA LYS A 58 -2.49 11.00 8.33
C LYS A 58 -3.80 10.64 7.63
N ALA A 59 -3.82 10.68 6.30
CA ALA A 59 -4.98 10.31 5.51
C ALA A 59 -5.37 8.84 5.75
N LEU A 60 -4.39 7.93 5.83
CA LEU A 60 -4.64 6.51 6.11
C LEU A 60 -5.19 6.28 7.52
N LEU A 61 -4.69 7.00 8.53
CA LEU A 61 -5.18 6.91 9.91
C LEU A 61 -6.57 7.49 10.12
N GLY A 62 -6.95 8.48 9.31
CA GLY A 62 -8.29 9.09 9.35
C GLY A 62 -9.38 8.28 8.65
N ARG A 63 -9.02 7.18 7.99
CA ARG A 63 -10.00 6.36 7.26
C ARG A 63 -10.79 5.45 8.19
N PRO A 64 -12.06 5.16 7.85
CA PRO A 64 -12.81 4.11 8.52
C PRO A 64 -12.08 2.78 8.49
N LYS A 65 -12.36 1.93 9.47
CA LYS A 65 -11.86 0.55 9.50
C LYS A 65 -12.16 -0.14 8.16
N PRO A 66 -11.17 -0.77 7.52
CA PRO A 66 -11.38 -1.39 6.22
C PRO A 66 -12.31 -2.60 6.32
N SER A 67 -13.18 -2.76 5.33
CA SER A 67 -14.13 -3.89 5.24
C SER A 67 -13.48 -5.18 4.72
N LEU A 68 -12.25 -5.10 4.20
CA LEU A 68 -11.47 -6.21 3.66
C LEU A 68 -10.13 -6.31 4.40
N PRO A 69 -9.52 -7.50 4.46
CA PRO A 69 -8.10 -7.62 4.80
C PRO A 69 -7.29 -6.64 3.96
N THR A 70 -6.48 -5.80 4.60
CA THR A 70 -5.78 -4.70 3.95
C THR A 70 -4.27 -4.85 4.09
N VAL A 71 -3.55 -4.59 3.00
CA VAL A 71 -2.08 -4.55 2.96
C VAL A 71 -1.64 -3.18 2.46
N LEU A 72 -0.76 -2.55 3.22
CA LEU A 72 -0.11 -1.29 2.86
C LEU A 72 1.35 -1.59 2.54
N ALA A 73 1.81 -1.23 1.34
CA ALA A 73 3.19 -1.44 0.91
C ALA A 73 3.72 -0.21 0.19
N GLY A 74 5.03 0.02 0.26
CA GLY A 74 5.70 1.09 -0.46
C GLY A 74 6.72 1.83 0.38
N ASN A 75 7.07 3.05 -0.04
CA ASN A 75 8.04 3.88 0.66
C ASN A 75 7.32 4.91 1.54
N PHE A 76 7.26 4.62 2.84
CA PHE A 76 6.66 5.53 3.82
C PHE A 76 7.58 6.70 4.19
N ASN A 77 8.89 6.66 3.89
CA ASN A 77 9.86 7.64 4.40
C ASN A 77 9.71 7.90 5.92
N LEU A 78 9.34 6.87 6.68
CA LEU A 78 9.15 6.92 8.14
C LEU A 78 10.15 6.00 8.84
N HIS A 79 10.66 6.47 9.97
CA HIS A 79 11.35 5.63 10.93
C HIS A 79 10.33 4.90 11.80
N HIS A 80 10.41 3.57 11.85
CA HIS A 80 9.63 2.76 12.77
C HIS A 80 10.54 1.75 13.46
N PRO A 81 10.55 1.66 14.81
CA PRO A 81 11.45 0.77 15.52
C PRO A 81 11.42 -0.68 15.03
N LEU A 82 10.25 -1.18 14.63
CA LEU A 82 10.10 -2.56 14.15
C LEU A 82 10.80 -2.83 12.82
N TRP A 83 10.76 -1.93 11.83
CA TRP A 83 11.40 -2.16 10.52
C TRP A 83 12.75 -1.48 10.36
N THR A 84 13.02 -0.39 11.08
CA THR A 84 14.29 0.32 11.04
C THR A 84 15.41 -0.49 11.71
N THR A 85 15.09 -1.21 12.80
CA THR A 85 16.07 -2.08 13.49
C THR A 85 16.47 -3.27 12.62
N ILE A 86 15.52 -3.85 11.87
CA ILE A 86 15.77 -4.99 10.98
C ILE A 86 16.56 -4.55 9.73
N ALA A 87 16.22 -3.38 9.15
CA ALA A 87 16.97 -2.82 8.03
C ALA A 87 18.45 -2.56 8.37
N ARG A 88 18.73 -2.06 9.59
CA ARG A 88 20.09 -1.84 10.10
C ARG A 88 20.90 -3.13 10.27
N ARG A 89 20.25 -4.25 10.58
CA ARG A 89 20.94 -5.55 10.76
C ARG A 89 21.22 -6.28 9.46
N ASN A 90 20.38 -6.11 8.43
CA ASN A 90 20.41 -6.98 7.25
C ASN A 90 21.01 -6.37 5.97
N ASN A 91 21.43 -5.10 5.95
CA ASN A 91 22.01 -4.39 4.79
C ASN A 91 21.22 -4.53 3.44
N LYS A 92 20.00 -5.06 3.46
CA LYS A 92 19.13 -5.27 2.31
C LYS A 92 17.69 -5.00 2.72
N LEU A 93 17.14 -3.89 2.26
CA LEU A 93 15.74 -3.51 2.42
C LEU A 93 14.88 -4.28 1.41
N ARG A 94 14.35 -5.42 1.83
CA ARG A 94 13.17 -6.05 1.22
C ARG A 94 12.31 -6.63 2.33
N THR A 95 11.53 -5.77 2.98
CA THR A 95 10.61 -6.22 4.03
C THR A 95 9.23 -5.62 3.81
N CYS A 96 8.27 -6.48 3.46
CA CYS A 96 6.85 -6.15 3.43
C CYS A 96 6.25 -6.50 4.79
N TYR A 97 5.55 -5.56 5.44
CA TYR A 97 4.85 -5.81 6.70
C TYR A 97 3.33 -5.72 6.50
N LYS A 98 2.63 -6.65 7.15
CA LYS A 98 1.17 -6.64 7.25
C LYS A 98 0.81 -5.74 8.44
N LEU A 99 0.43 -4.49 8.17
CA LEU A 99 -0.17 -3.62 9.17
C LEU A 99 -1.62 -4.07 9.37
N ALA A 100 -1.91 -4.73 10.48
CA ALA A 100 -3.28 -4.90 10.94
C ALA A 100 -3.74 -3.56 11.55
N LEU A 101 -4.47 -2.77 10.76
CA LEU A 101 -5.22 -1.64 11.29
C LEU A 101 -6.33 -2.20 12.21
N GLN A 102 -6.28 -1.87 13.50
CA GLN A 102 -7.21 -2.35 14.54
C GLN A 102 -8.61 -1.73 14.37
#